data_AF-A0A8H6ECZ2-F1
#
_entry.id   AF-A0A8H6ECZ2-F1
#
_cell.length_a   1.000
_cell.length_b   1.000
_cell.length_c   1.000
_cell.angle_alpha   90.00
_cell.angle_beta   90.00
_cell.angle_gamma   90.00
#
_symmetry.space_group_name_H-M   'P 1'
#
loop_
_entity.id
_entity.type
_entity.pdbx_description
1 polymer ?
#
loop_
_entity_poly.entity_id
_entity_poly.type
_entity_poly.pdbx_seq_one_letter_code
_entity_poly.pdbx_strand_id
1 'polypeptide(L)'
;MVNSKPTVVFIPGFWHTPEGFTPLSKVLEKEGYPSVLVNLPSAGAHPGHPDFSQDVAAIRKIVTELADEGKEVIVVMHSGGSVSGSEASRDLGKKERQAEGENGGIVRVIYIGILLPKAGKTMFETFQGVLSSPDLDSDFVIDQDQSFHVFAEDGTSTITDGDTRFYNDLSAEDARYWSSKLTSLSLGVGMSPLTYEAWKYVPSAYIMPLQDKSIPLKQVRQIVKEAKIEMVFEIETGHSRTAYGAQPLSRPVQGVGASLDAKRFPSSILRDILQGIPDEKPYPAPQRFWDPYTPKPPVIVSEPVKVPETSTSRLESSAVPLLSPALDDREEAKTVLYLAYGSNLSAETFKGKRGIKPLSAVNVHVPAIDLTFDLCGIPYTEPCFANCQYKKDQSNSPRTRDYHKTRWHKGLVGVVYEVTREDYRTIIATEGGGSSYKEEIVECFVLPKGSKTVNPNPSSIPFQAYTLLCPFNSKDANRIVRPDPNYAQPSARYLKLITDGAEEHNLPEEYVNYLHGIRSYTVTTIRQKTAQIIIMTFIVPIILALFGLGKIFADKNGKLPDWLANAMRTLFRFVWVAYDRILKDKFGDGERTIERKGIDIEEVDLDKRWDEKKVSLL
;
A
#
# COMPACT_ATOMS: atom_id res chain seq x y z
N MET A 1 -19.06 37.12 33.62
CA MET A 1 -19.48 37.17 32.20
C MET A 1 -19.82 35.74 31.79
N VAL A 2 -20.94 35.51 31.12
CA VAL A 2 -21.23 34.19 30.54
C VAL A 2 -20.14 33.93 29.50
N ASN A 3 -19.24 32.98 29.76
CA ASN A 3 -18.15 32.68 28.84
C ASN A 3 -18.76 32.06 27.58
N SER A 4 -18.94 32.88 26.53
CA SER A 4 -19.46 32.44 25.25
C SER A 4 -18.51 31.39 24.66
N LYS A 5 -19.07 30.29 24.14
CA LYS A 5 -18.25 29.26 23.48
C LYS A 5 -17.43 29.86 22.32
N PRO A 6 -16.24 29.32 22.02
CA PRO A 6 -15.43 29.78 20.91
C PRO A 6 -16.17 29.74 19.57
N THR A 7 -15.88 30.70 18.70
CA THR A 7 -16.35 30.69 17.30
C THR A 7 -15.45 29.78 16.47
N VAL A 8 -16.04 28.87 15.70
CA VAL A 8 -15.32 27.90 14.87
C VAL A 8 -15.26 28.39 13.43
N VAL A 9 -14.06 28.63 12.92
CA VAL A 9 -13.80 29.09 11.56
C VAL A 9 -13.32 27.91 10.72
N PHE A 10 -14.10 27.53 9.70
CA PHE A 10 -13.82 26.40 8.82
C PHE A 10 -13.18 26.85 7.51
N ILE A 11 -12.03 26.24 7.19
CA ILE A 11 -11.25 26.52 5.99
C ILE A 11 -11.21 25.26 5.12
N PRO A 12 -11.80 25.29 3.90
CA PRO A 12 -11.86 24.13 3.01
C PRO A 12 -10.50 23.79 2.41
N GLY A 13 -10.34 22.52 2.01
CA GLY A 13 -9.16 22.01 1.32
C GLY A 13 -9.07 22.44 -0.14
N PHE A 14 -7.98 22.08 -0.80
CA PHE A 14 -7.83 22.27 -2.25
C PHE A 14 -8.96 21.58 -3.02
N TRP A 15 -9.39 22.19 -4.13
CA TRP A 15 -10.54 21.79 -4.95
C TRP A 15 -11.90 21.79 -4.25
N HIS A 16 -11.99 22.24 -2.99
CA HIS A 16 -13.25 22.26 -2.24
C HIS A 16 -13.76 23.69 -2.05
N THR A 17 -15.07 23.79 -1.81
CA THR A 17 -15.75 25.01 -1.36
C THR A 17 -16.19 24.84 0.10
N PRO A 18 -16.56 25.92 0.81
CA PRO A 18 -17.10 25.80 2.16
C PRO A 18 -18.38 24.96 2.27
N GLU A 19 -19.11 24.70 1.17
CA GLU A 19 -20.42 24.02 1.16
C GLU A 19 -20.38 22.71 1.96
N GLY A 20 -19.30 21.95 1.83
CA GLY A 20 -19.20 20.67 2.50
C GLY A 20 -19.24 20.78 4.03
N PHE A 21 -18.74 21.86 4.65
CA PHE A 21 -18.75 22.00 6.11
C PHE A 21 -20.14 22.29 6.70
N THR A 22 -21.14 22.57 5.86
CA THR A 22 -22.49 22.94 6.28
C THR A 22 -23.15 21.93 7.24
N PRO A 23 -23.07 20.60 7.03
CA PRO A 23 -23.66 19.65 7.97
C PRO A 23 -23.00 19.71 9.35
N LEU A 24 -21.67 19.88 9.40
CA LEU A 24 -20.92 19.95 10.64
C LEU A 24 -21.18 21.26 11.39
N SER A 25 -21.20 22.39 10.67
CA SER A 25 -21.49 23.70 11.27
C SER A 25 -22.87 23.73 11.93
N LYS A 26 -23.89 23.18 11.26
CA LYS A 26 -25.25 23.08 11.83
C LYS A 26 -25.31 22.24 13.10
N VAL A 27 -24.48 21.20 13.22
CA VAL A 27 -24.41 20.40 14.46
C VAL A 27 -23.74 21.21 15.57
N LEU A 28 -22.67 21.93 15.27
CA LEU A 28 -21.98 22.78 16.24
C LEU A 28 -22.82 23.97 16.72
N GLU A 29 -23.52 24.63 15.81
CA GLU A 29 -24.43 25.74 16.12
C GLU A 29 -25.55 25.32 17.07
N LYS A 30 -26.13 24.12 16.86
CA LYS A 30 -27.11 23.53 17.79
C LYS A 30 -26.55 23.29 19.18
N GLU A 31 -25.25 23.04 19.29
CA GLU A 31 -24.53 22.87 20.54
C GLU A 31 -24.00 24.20 21.11
N GLY A 32 -24.34 25.33 20.47
CA GLY A 32 -23.99 26.67 20.91
C GLY A 32 -22.59 27.14 20.51
N TYR A 33 -21.93 26.48 19.56
CA TYR A 33 -20.67 26.95 18.97
C TYR A 33 -20.98 27.73 17.67
N PRO A 34 -20.81 29.07 17.66
CA PRO A 34 -20.95 29.85 16.43
C PRO A 34 -19.96 29.36 15.39
N SER A 35 -20.37 29.30 14.12
CA SER A 35 -19.52 28.78 13.04
C SER A 35 -19.43 29.78 11.88
N VAL A 36 -18.26 29.87 11.27
CA VAL A 36 -18.01 30.66 10.06
C VAL A 36 -17.37 29.75 9.02
N LEU A 37 -17.93 29.71 7.81
CA LEU A 37 -17.43 28.89 6.71
C LEU A 37 -16.75 29.84 5.73
N VAL A 38 -15.43 29.72 5.58
CA VAL A 38 -14.64 30.66 4.77
C VAL A 38 -14.76 30.31 3.30
N ASN A 39 -15.15 31.30 2.49
CA ASN A 39 -15.05 31.22 1.04
C ASN A 39 -13.66 31.70 0.61
N LEU A 40 -12.83 30.79 0.10
CA LEU A 40 -11.48 31.13 -0.38
C LEU A 40 -11.56 31.80 -1.75
N PRO A 41 -11.05 33.03 -1.93
CA PRO A 41 -11.04 33.70 -3.23
C PRO A 41 -10.43 32.88 -4.37
N SER A 42 -9.43 32.03 -4.07
CA SER A 42 -8.75 31.22 -5.08
C SER A 42 -9.53 29.99 -5.57
N ALA A 43 -10.56 29.56 -4.84
CA ALA A 43 -11.32 28.35 -5.15
C ALA A 43 -12.28 28.61 -6.32
N GLY A 44 -12.04 27.96 -7.47
CA GLY A 44 -12.80 28.22 -8.68
C GLY A 44 -12.39 29.49 -9.44
N ALA A 45 -11.26 30.13 -9.10
CA ALA A 45 -10.79 31.33 -9.77
C ALA A 45 -10.25 31.01 -11.17
N HIS A 46 -10.61 31.82 -12.16
CA HIS A 46 -10.13 31.72 -13.54
C HIS A 46 -9.86 33.15 -14.08
N PRO A 47 -8.60 33.52 -14.39
CA PRO A 47 -7.38 32.72 -14.25
C PRO A 47 -7.04 32.43 -12.77
N GLY A 48 -6.19 31.43 -12.55
CA GLY A 48 -5.73 31.05 -11.22
C GLY A 48 -4.93 32.17 -10.55
N HIS A 49 -5.05 32.27 -9.23
CA HIS A 49 -4.28 33.23 -8.46
C HIS A 49 -2.77 32.89 -8.47
N PRO A 50 -1.89 33.90 -8.55
CA PRO A 50 -0.43 33.69 -8.62
C PRO A 50 0.17 33.22 -7.29
N ASP A 51 -0.50 33.47 -6.18
CA ASP A 51 -0.08 33.11 -4.83
C ASP A 51 -1.29 32.98 -3.87
N PHE A 52 -1.02 32.61 -2.62
CA PHE A 52 -2.04 32.46 -1.57
C PHE A 52 -2.52 33.76 -0.90
N SER A 53 -2.02 34.93 -1.30
CA SER A 53 -2.14 36.16 -0.49
C SER A 53 -3.59 36.62 -0.33
N GLN A 54 -4.41 36.43 -1.37
CA GLN A 54 -5.84 36.76 -1.30
C GLN A 54 -6.60 35.83 -0.35
N ASP A 55 -6.26 34.54 -0.31
CA ASP A 55 -6.84 33.59 0.65
C ASP A 55 -6.41 33.93 2.07
N VAL A 56 -5.12 34.22 2.26
CA VAL A 56 -4.56 34.65 3.56
C VAL A 56 -5.27 35.91 4.05
N ALA A 57 -5.45 36.92 3.19
CA ALA A 57 -6.14 38.15 3.54
C ALA A 57 -7.62 37.91 3.92
N ALA A 58 -8.33 37.05 3.19
CA ALA A 58 -9.72 36.71 3.46
C ALA A 58 -9.88 35.99 4.81
N ILE A 59 -9.06 34.97 5.08
CA ILE A 59 -9.07 34.24 6.35
C ILE A 59 -8.68 35.18 7.50
N ARG A 60 -7.58 35.92 7.33
CA ARG A 60 -7.04 36.80 8.36
C ARG A 60 -8.04 37.88 8.75
N LYS A 61 -8.74 38.47 7.78
CA LYS A 61 -9.79 39.46 8.03
C LYS A 61 -10.86 38.91 8.97
N ILE A 62 -11.43 37.74 8.65
CA ILE A 62 -12.48 37.10 9.45
C ILE A 62 -12.00 36.81 10.88
N VAL A 63 -10.81 36.22 11.02
CA VAL A 63 -10.27 35.86 12.33
C VAL A 63 -9.93 37.10 13.17
N THR A 64 -9.41 38.15 12.52
CA THR A 64 -9.10 39.43 13.18
C THR A 64 -10.38 40.10 13.67
N GLU A 65 -11.41 40.22 12.83
CA GLU A 65 -12.70 40.80 13.22
C GLU A 65 -13.32 40.07 14.43
N LEU A 66 -13.31 38.74 14.43
CA LEU A 66 -13.80 37.95 15.57
C LEU A 66 -12.96 38.18 16.83
N ALA A 67 -11.64 38.23 16.70
CA ALA A 67 -10.75 38.43 17.82
C ALA A 67 -10.84 39.87 18.39
N ASP A 68 -10.99 40.88 17.55
CA ASP A 68 -11.18 42.29 17.95
C ASP A 68 -12.51 42.50 18.69
N GLU A 69 -13.52 41.69 18.41
CA GLU A 69 -14.76 41.60 19.21
C GLU A 69 -14.55 40.90 20.57
N GLY A 70 -13.32 40.50 20.90
CA GLY A 70 -12.94 39.81 22.13
C GLY A 70 -13.30 38.32 22.13
N LYS A 71 -13.65 37.73 20.98
CA LYS A 71 -14.06 36.32 20.91
C LYS A 71 -12.86 35.38 20.88
N GLU A 72 -13.03 34.22 21.50
CA GLU A 72 -12.15 33.07 21.29
C GLU A 72 -12.46 32.41 19.95
N VAL A 73 -11.42 32.08 19.19
CA VAL A 73 -11.54 31.51 17.85
C VAL A 73 -10.87 30.15 17.77
N ILE A 74 -11.52 29.19 17.12
CA ILE A 74 -10.95 27.88 16.78
C ILE A 74 -10.92 27.77 15.26
N VAL A 75 -9.73 27.61 14.70
CA VAL A 75 -9.55 27.53 13.25
C VAL A 75 -9.42 26.08 12.83
N VAL A 76 -10.38 25.59 12.05
CA VAL A 76 -10.41 24.22 11.52
C VAL A 76 -9.97 24.25 10.06
N MET A 77 -8.85 23.57 9.77
CA MET A 77 -8.21 23.54 8.46
C MET A 77 -8.27 22.14 7.89
N HIS A 78 -9.01 21.96 6.80
CA HIS A 78 -9.00 20.72 6.04
C HIS A 78 -7.93 20.73 4.97
N SER A 79 -7.12 19.67 4.92
CA SER A 79 -6.19 19.38 3.84
C SER A 79 -5.35 20.61 3.44
N GLY A 80 -5.24 20.91 2.14
CA GLY A 80 -4.50 22.05 1.60
C GLY A 80 -4.95 23.43 2.11
N GLY A 81 -6.16 23.57 2.68
CA GLY A 81 -6.62 24.80 3.32
C GLY A 81 -5.75 25.22 4.51
N SER A 82 -5.00 24.26 5.09
CA SER A 82 -4.03 24.53 6.14
C SER A 82 -2.84 25.38 5.71
N VAL A 83 -2.55 25.51 4.41
CA VAL A 83 -1.46 26.36 3.91
C VAL A 83 -1.83 27.83 4.14
N SER A 84 -2.91 28.31 3.52
CA SER A 84 -3.41 29.68 3.72
C SER A 84 -3.89 29.92 5.15
N GLY A 85 -4.51 28.91 5.78
CA GLY A 85 -4.99 29.01 7.16
C GLY A 85 -3.88 29.16 8.20
N SER A 86 -2.75 28.46 8.02
CA SER A 86 -1.61 28.62 8.92
C SER A 86 -1.01 30.02 8.75
N GLU A 87 -0.74 30.47 7.52
CA GLU A 87 -0.18 31.80 7.27
C GLU A 87 -1.08 32.92 7.82
N ALA A 88 -2.40 32.80 7.64
CA ALA A 88 -3.37 33.77 8.15
C ALA A 88 -3.43 33.84 9.69
N SER A 89 -3.06 32.75 10.38
CA SER A 89 -3.11 32.65 11.84
C SER A 89 -1.95 33.36 12.56
N ARG A 90 -0.96 33.86 11.81
CA ARG A 90 0.20 34.58 12.33
C ARG A 90 -0.20 35.73 13.27
N ASP A 91 0.39 35.78 14.47
CA ASP A 91 0.17 36.84 15.46
C ASP A 91 -1.30 37.01 15.94
N LEU A 92 -2.18 36.06 15.61
CA LEU A 92 -3.60 36.10 16.03
C LEU A 92 -3.92 35.13 17.17
N GLY A 93 -2.92 34.42 17.70
CA GLY A 93 -3.10 33.53 18.85
C GLY A 93 -3.49 34.34 20.09
N LYS A 94 -4.40 33.77 20.90
CA LYS A 94 -4.91 34.44 22.10
C LYS A 94 -3.78 34.82 23.06
N LYS A 95 -2.75 33.98 23.19
CA LYS A 95 -1.62 34.22 24.08
C LYS A 95 -0.78 35.42 23.62
N GLU A 96 -0.53 35.52 22.32
CA GLU A 96 0.18 36.63 21.69
C GLU A 96 -0.61 37.93 21.85
N ARG A 97 -1.89 37.94 21.50
CA ARG A 97 -2.77 39.11 21.63
C ARG A 97 -2.89 39.59 23.08
N GLN A 98 -3.02 38.65 24.04
CA GLN A 98 -3.05 38.99 25.46
C GLN A 98 -1.74 39.63 25.95
N ALA A 99 -0.59 39.23 25.40
CA ALA A 99 0.69 39.86 25.73
C ALA A 99 0.76 41.31 25.24
N GLU A 100 -0.02 41.67 24.23
CA GLU A 100 -0.17 43.04 23.70
C GLU A 100 -1.33 43.83 24.34
N GLY A 101 -2.00 43.24 25.35
CA GLY A 101 -3.11 43.88 26.05
C GLY A 101 -4.45 43.80 25.31
N GLU A 102 -4.54 42.97 24.28
CA GLU A 102 -5.75 42.75 23.50
C GLU A 102 -6.55 41.55 24.01
N ASN A 103 -7.86 41.55 23.76
CA ASN A 103 -8.77 40.45 24.12
C ASN A 103 -9.04 39.55 22.90
N GLY A 104 -9.58 38.36 23.16
CA GLY A 104 -9.92 37.40 22.10
C GLY A 104 -8.68 36.77 21.44
N GLY A 105 -8.90 36.12 20.30
CA GLY A 105 -7.84 35.48 19.51
C GLY A 105 -7.99 33.97 19.38
N ILE A 106 -7.09 33.38 18.60
CA ILE A 106 -7.10 31.95 18.28
C ILE A 106 -6.67 31.17 19.53
N VAL A 107 -7.58 30.34 20.04
CA VAL A 107 -7.31 29.45 21.18
C VAL A 107 -6.87 28.07 20.74
N ARG A 108 -7.20 27.67 19.51
CA ARG A 108 -6.79 26.39 18.93
C ARG A 108 -6.80 26.42 17.40
N VAL A 109 -5.81 25.75 16.81
CA VAL A 109 -5.85 25.34 15.40
C VAL A 109 -6.07 23.84 15.29
N ILE A 110 -6.92 23.40 14.37
CA ILE A 110 -7.27 21.99 14.16
C ILE A 110 -6.92 21.63 12.72
N TYR A 111 -6.03 20.67 12.55
CA TYR A 111 -5.65 20.14 11.25
C TYR A 111 -6.43 18.86 10.95
N ILE A 112 -6.95 18.72 9.73
CA ILE A 112 -7.66 17.52 9.28
C ILE A 112 -6.99 17.01 8.00
N GLY A 113 -6.49 15.77 8.03
CA GLY A 113 -6.04 15.08 6.83
C GLY A 113 -5.00 15.87 6.02
N ILE A 114 -3.86 16.24 6.63
CA ILE A 114 -2.75 16.89 5.92
C ILE A 114 -1.38 16.51 6.48
N LEU A 115 -0.34 16.50 5.64
CA LEU A 115 1.04 16.56 6.11
C LEU A 115 1.30 17.98 6.63
N LEU A 116 1.57 18.16 7.94
CA LEU A 116 1.69 19.50 8.54
C LEU A 116 2.59 20.42 7.70
N PRO A 117 2.07 21.56 7.23
CA PRO A 117 2.86 22.52 6.47
C PRO A 117 4.10 22.96 7.24
N LYS A 118 5.25 23.03 6.55
CA LYS A 118 6.54 23.45 7.12
C LYS A 118 7.02 24.73 6.47
N ALA A 119 7.62 25.63 7.27
CA ALA A 119 8.13 26.89 6.77
C ALA A 119 9.24 26.68 5.72
N GLY A 120 9.27 27.53 4.70
CA GLY A 120 10.22 27.50 3.60
C GLY A 120 9.96 26.41 2.55
N LYS A 121 8.84 25.68 2.63
CA LYS A 121 8.42 24.71 1.63
C LYS A 121 7.02 25.02 1.11
N THR A 122 6.79 24.66 -0.14
CA THR A 122 5.45 24.61 -0.72
C THR A 122 4.75 23.31 -0.33
N MET A 123 3.43 23.24 -0.50
CA MET A 123 2.68 22.02 -0.26
C MET A 123 3.05 20.95 -1.29
N PHE A 124 3.23 21.33 -2.56
CA PHE A 124 3.65 20.41 -3.61
C PHE A 124 5.03 19.81 -3.35
N GLU A 125 6.03 20.61 -2.92
CA GLU A 125 7.35 20.09 -2.55
C GLU A 125 7.29 19.15 -1.35
N THR A 126 6.46 19.47 -0.35
CA THR A 126 6.27 18.63 0.83
C THR A 126 5.67 17.28 0.45
N PHE A 127 4.63 17.29 -0.39
CA PHE A 127 3.97 16.08 -0.86
C PHE A 127 4.89 15.26 -1.76
N GLN A 128 5.51 15.89 -2.76
CA GLN A 128 6.49 15.25 -3.66
C GLN A 128 7.64 14.62 -2.87
N GLY A 129 8.16 15.31 -1.85
CA GLY A 129 9.23 14.80 -0.99
C GLY A 129 8.81 13.57 -0.19
N VAL A 130 7.56 13.52 0.26
CA VAL A 130 6.99 12.34 0.91
C VAL A 130 6.76 11.20 -0.07
N LEU A 131 6.19 11.46 -1.25
CA LEU A 131 5.98 10.44 -2.28
C LEU A 131 7.30 9.86 -2.81
N SER A 132 8.36 10.66 -2.81
CA SER A 132 9.70 10.24 -3.21
C SER A 132 10.49 9.60 -2.05
N SER A 133 9.91 9.55 -0.84
CA SER A 133 10.58 9.00 0.34
C SER A 133 10.63 7.47 0.26
N PRO A 134 11.80 6.85 0.53
CA PRO A 134 11.91 5.39 0.61
C PRO A 134 11.14 4.82 1.81
N ASP A 135 10.70 5.67 2.75
CA ASP A 135 9.91 5.30 3.91
C ASP A 135 8.41 5.53 3.70
N LEU A 136 7.97 5.94 2.51
CA LEU A 136 6.56 6.15 2.17
C LEU A 136 5.70 5.01 2.69
N ASP A 137 4.52 5.36 3.22
CA ASP A 137 3.53 4.38 3.63
C ASP A 137 3.31 3.33 2.54
N SER A 138 3.55 2.05 2.88
CA SER A 138 3.42 0.95 1.93
C SER A 138 1.99 0.77 1.43
N ASP A 139 1.02 1.25 2.22
CA ASP A 139 -0.40 1.15 1.92
C ASP A 139 -0.88 2.37 1.11
N PHE A 140 -0.04 3.39 0.92
CA PHE A 140 -0.35 4.55 0.10
C PHE A 140 -0.07 4.26 -1.38
N VAL A 141 -1.14 4.31 -2.18
CA VAL A 141 -1.06 4.07 -3.62
C VAL A 141 -0.61 5.36 -4.32
N ILE A 142 0.51 5.29 -5.04
CA ILE A 142 0.92 6.34 -5.98
C ILE A 142 0.36 6.01 -7.37
N ASP A 143 -0.48 6.90 -7.89
CA ASP A 143 -0.95 6.83 -9.27
C ASP A 143 0.20 7.20 -10.22
N GLN A 144 0.70 6.21 -10.96
CA GLN A 144 1.91 6.36 -11.76
C GLN A 144 1.73 7.20 -13.03
N ASP A 145 0.49 7.37 -13.52
CA ASP A 145 0.21 8.17 -14.71
C ASP A 145 -0.11 9.64 -14.40
N GLN A 146 -0.42 9.97 -13.14
CA GLN A 146 -0.88 11.29 -12.66
C GLN A 146 -1.99 11.93 -13.50
N SER A 147 -2.70 11.14 -14.32
CA SER A 147 -3.72 11.60 -15.27
C SER A 147 -4.95 12.18 -14.57
N PHE A 148 -5.12 11.84 -13.28
CA PHE A 148 -6.16 12.38 -12.43
C PHE A 148 -6.01 13.88 -12.15
N HIS A 149 -4.77 14.42 -12.23
CA HIS A 149 -4.49 15.84 -11.97
C HIS A 149 -4.34 16.59 -13.29
N VAL A 150 -5.38 17.33 -13.65
CA VAL A 150 -5.43 18.05 -14.93
C VAL A 150 -5.01 19.50 -14.72
N PHE A 151 -3.94 19.92 -15.40
CA PHE A 151 -3.42 21.29 -15.37
C PHE A 151 -3.96 22.09 -16.56
N ALA A 152 -4.39 23.32 -16.30
CA ALA A 152 -4.83 24.26 -17.32
C ALA A 152 -3.79 25.38 -17.54
N GLU A 153 -3.76 25.94 -18.75
CA GLU A 153 -2.83 27.02 -19.12
C GLU A 153 -3.08 28.32 -18.34
N ASP A 154 -4.26 28.49 -17.76
CA ASP A 154 -4.65 29.67 -16.98
C ASP A 154 -4.15 29.64 -15.52
N GLY A 155 -3.27 28.69 -15.18
CA GLY A 155 -2.70 28.56 -13.84
C GLY A 155 -3.61 27.84 -12.84
N THR A 156 -4.64 27.15 -13.31
CA THR A 156 -5.52 26.33 -12.47
C THR A 156 -5.29 24.83 -12.66
N SER A 157 -5.83 24.02 -11.74
CA SER A 157 -5.91 22.57 -11.91
C SER A 157 -7.19 21.98 -11.35
N THR A 158 -7.60 20.84 -11.89
CA THR A 158 -8.76 20.05 -11.46
C THR A 158 -8.36 18.60 -11.18
N ILE A 159 -9.25 17.86 -10.49
CA ILE A 159 -9.06 16.45 -10.15
C ILE A 159 -10.21 15.64 -10.74
N THR A 160 -9.91 14.52 -11.39
CA THR A 160 -10.92 13.69 -12.07
C THR A 160 -11.32 12.44 -11.29
N ASP A 161 -10.65 12.12 -10.17
CA ASP A 161 -10.87 10.90 -9.38
C ASP A 161 -11.36 11.18 -7.95
N GLY A 162 -11.96 12.34 -7.73
CA GLY A 162 -12.36 12.81 -6.41
C GLY A 162 -13.29 11.84 -5.66
N ASP A 163 -14.14 11.11 -6.37
CA ASP A 163 -15.03 10.07 -5.83
C ASP A 163 -14.26 8.93 -5.16
N THR A 164 -13.13 8.50 -5.76
CA THR A 164 -12.29 7.42 -5.23
C THR A 164 -11.14 7.89 -4.35
N ARG A 165 -10.75 9.17 -4.44
CA ARG A 165 -9.63 9.76 -3.69
C ARG A 165 -10.08 10.46 -2.41
N PHE A 166 -11.10 11.31 -2.50
CA PHE A 166 -11.57 12.13 -1.39
C PHE A 166 -12.77 11.49 -0.67
N TYR A 167 -13.64 10.83 -1.43
CA TYR A 167 -14.94 10.33 -0.96
C TYR A 167 -15.04 8.80 -0.97
N ASN A 168 -13.91 8.12 -0.81
CA ASN A 168 -13.78 6.66 -0.94
C ASN A 168 -14.54 5.83 0.10
N ASP A 169 -15.06 6.47 1.14
CA ASP A 169 -15.81 5.89 2.23
C ASP A 169 -17.31 6.25 2.18
N LEU A 170 -17.75 6.89 1.10
CA LEU A 170 -19.16 7.16 0.81
C LEU A 170 -19.75 6.09 -0.12
N SER A 171 -21.08 6.09 -0.24
CA SER A 171 -21.73 5.31 -1.30
C SER A 171 -21.28 5.79 -2.67
N ALA A 172 -21.31 4.94 -3.69
CA ALA A 172 -20.90 5.35 -5.05
C ALA A 172 -21.76 6.50 -5.62
N GLU A 173 -22.99 6.68 -5.12
CA GLU A 173 -23.87 7.80 -5.46
C GLU A 173 -23.41 9.08 -4.77
N ASP A 174 -23.22 9.04 -3.45
CA ASP A 174 -22.77 10.18 -2.66
C ASP A 174 -21.35 10.62 -3.06
N ALA A 175 -20.45 9.67 -3.33
CA ALA A 175 -19.08 9.95 -3.76
C ALA A 175 -19.08 10.70 -5.10
N ARG A 176 -19.92 10.29 -6.05
CA ARG A 176 -20.08 10.99 -7.34
C ARG A 176 -20.72 12.36 -7.16
N TYR A 177 -21.74 12.47 -6.31
CA TYR A 177 -22.37 13.76 -5.99
C TYR A 177 -21.35 14.75 -5.44
N TRP A 178 -20.59 14.37 -4.40
CA TRP A 178 -19.60 15.26 -3.80
C TRP A 178 -18.39 15.51 -4.71
N SER A 179 -17.96 14.52 -5.49
CA SER A 179 -16.93 14.73 -6.52
C SER A 179 -17.37 15.74 -7.58
N SER A 180 -18.66 15.79 -7.94
CA SER A 180 -19.20 16.79 -8.88
C SER A 180 -19.22 18.22 -8.33
N LYS A 181 -19.05 18.39 -7.01
CA LYS A 181 -18.98 19.69 -6.33
C LYS A 181 -17.56 20.23 -6.22
N LEU A 182 -16.55 19.45 -6.60
CA LEU A 182 -15.17 19.92 -6.64
C LEU A 182 -15.02 21.07 -7.65
N THR A 183 -14.17 22.02 -7.32
CA THR A 183 -13.84 23.20 -8.13
C THR A 183 -12.36 23.22 -8.50
N SER A 184 -11.93 24.20 -9.29
CA SER A 184 -10.53 24.36 -9.65
C SER A 184 -9.68 24.88 -8.47
N LEU A 185 -8.44 24.39 -8.40
CA LEU A 185 -7.39 24.91 -7.53
C LEU A 185 -6.54 25.92 -8.32
N SER A 186 -6.32 27.11 -7.75
CA SER A 186 -5.25 28.02 -8.21
C SER A 186 -3.87 27.46 -7.86
N LEU A 187 -3.04 27.13 -8.86
CA LEU A 187 -1.74 26.49 -8.64
C LEU A 187 -0.79 27.37 -7.82
N GLY A 188 -0.84 28.69 -7.99
CA GLY A 188 -0.02 29.63 -7.23
C GLY A 188 -0.21 29.53 -5.72
N VAL A 189 -1.41 29.16 -5.26
CA VAL A 189 -1.69 28.92 -3.84
C VAL A 189 -0.90 27.71 -3.32
N GLY A 190 -0.93 26.59 -4.05
CA GLY A 190 -0.19 25.37 -3.69
C GLY A 190 1.33 25.50 -3.82
N MET A 191 1.79 26.40 -4.70
CA MET A 191 3.21 26.74 -4.93
C MET A 191 3.72 27.89 -4.03
N SER A 192 2.87 28.48 -3.19
CA SER A 192 3.31 29.52 -2.26
C SER A 192 4.08 28.89 -1.09
N PRO A 193 5.32 29.32 -0.81
CA PRO A 193 6.08 28.80 0.33
C PRO A 193 5.46 29.31 1.63
N LEU A 194 5.14 28.40 2.53
CA LEU A 194 4.64 28.77 3.86
C LEU A 194 5.77 29.47 4.65
N THR A 195 5.43 30.50 5.42
CA THR A 195 6.39 31.18 6.31
C THR A 195 5.98 31.14 7.78
N TYR A 196 4.76 30.71 8.09
CA TYR A 196 4.26 30.53 9.46
C TYR A 196 3.71 29.12 9.73
N GLU A 197 4.37 28.39 10.62
CA GLU A 197 3.91 27.08 11.10
C GLU A 197 3.01 27.27 12.32
N ALA A 198 1.71 27.50 12.12
CA ALA A 198 0.79 27.85 13.21
C ALA A 198 0.80 26.85 14.38
N TRP A 199 1.03 25.56 14.09
CA TRP A 199 1.11 24.51 15.10
C TRP A 199 2.26 24.64 16.11
N LYS A 200 3.28 25.47 15.83
CA LYS A 200 4.37 25.76 16.76
C LYS A 200 4.02 26.84 17.79
N TYR A 201 3.06 27.70 17.48
CA TYR A 201 2.77 28.91 18.25
C TYR A 201 1.39 28.85 18.90
N VAL A 202 0.42 28.21 18.23
CA VAL A 202 -0.96 28.08 18.71
C VAL A 202 -1.21 26.64 19.19
N PRO A 203 -1.89 26.43 20.34
CA PRO A 203 -2.33 25.11 20.75
C PRO A 203 -3.04 24.38 19.61
N SER A 204 -2.67 23.13 19.37
CA SER A 204 -3.08 22.41 18.16
C SER A 204 -3.78 21.11 18.49
N ALA A 205 -4.73 20.73 17.64
CA ALA A 205 -5.29 19.40 17.57
C ALA A 205 -5.17 18.84 16.15
N TYR A 206 -5.18 17.52 16.04
CA TYR A 206 -5.12 16.84 14.76
C TYR A 206 -6.23 15.80 14.65
N ILE A 207 -6.96 15.82 13.55
CA ILE A 207 -7.94 14.80 13.18
C ILE A 207 -7.38 14.00 12.01
N MET A 208 -7.19 12.70 12.23
CA MET A 208 -6.59 11.77 11.29
C MET A 208 -7.65 10.84 10.69
N PRO A 209 -8.04 11.03 9.42
CA PRO A 209 -8.94 10.11 8.74
C PRO A 209 -8.17 8.82 8.40
N LEU A 210 -8.56 7.68 8.97
CA LEU A 210 -7.82 6.41 8.84
C LEU A 210 -8.02 5.69 7.50
N GLN A 211 -8.99 6.13 6.69
CA GLN A 211 -9.25 5.58 5.35
C GLN A 211 -8.89 6.60 4.27
N ASP A 212 -8.04 7.58 4.60
CA ASP A 212 -7.55 8.61 3.70
C ASP A 212 -6.71 8.00 2.57
N LYS A 213 -7.11 8.27 1.32
CA LYS A 213 -6.36 7.88 0.11
C LYS A 213 -5.64 9.04 -0.56
N SER A 214 -5.71 10.23 0.02
CA SER A 214 -5.11 11.46 -0.52
C SER A 214 -3.75 11.76 0.08
N ILE A 215 -3.49 11.30 1.31
CA ILE A 215 -2.19 11.46 1.98
C ILE A 215 -1.74 10.15 2.65
N PRO A 216 -0.43 9.90 2.75
CA PRO A 216 0.07 8.69 3.38
C PRO A 216 0.06 8.78 4.91
N LEU A 217 -0.71 7.90 5.56
CA LEU A 217 -1.01 7.97 6.99
C LEU A 217 0.20 7.74 7.88
N LYS A 218 1.12 6.87 7.48
CA LYS A 218 2.38 6.67 8.20
C LYS A 218 3.15 7.99 8.37
N GLN A 219 3.30 8.77 7.31
CA GLN A 219 4.00 10.05 7.36
C GLN A 219 3.23 11.10 8.15
N VAL A 220 1.90 11.11 8.06
CA VAL A 220 1.06 11.97 8.90
C VAL A 220 1.29 11.65 10.38
N ARG A 221 1.22 10.37 10.79
CA ARG A 221 1.48 9.96 12.19
C ARG A 221 2.86 10.38 12.66
N GLN A 222 3.88 10.19 11.82
CA GLN A 222 5.24 10.60 12.15
C GLN A 222 5.34 12.12 12.36
N ILE A 223 4.83 12.91 11.41
CA ILE A 223 4.90 14.37 11.47
C ILE A 223 4.11 14.94 12.67
N VAL A 224 2.92 14.42 12.94
CA VAL A 224 2.09 14.85 14.07
C VAL A 224 2.79 14.53 15.41
N LYS A 225 3.42 13.36 15.50
CA LYS A 225 4.24 12.97 16.66
C LYS A 225 5.47 13.86 16.83
N GLU A 226 6.19 14.14 15.74
CA GLU A 226 7.36 15.04 15.75
C GLU A 226 6.97 16.48 16.14
N ALA A 227 5.79 16.93 15.70
CA ALA A 227 5.21 18.21 16.07
C ALA A 227 4.75 18.28 17.53
N LYS A 228 4.73 17.15 18.25
CA LYS A 228 4.28 17.04 19.65
C LYS A 228 2.86 17.56 19.86
N ILE A 229 1.98 17.36 18.87
CA ILE A 229 0.56 17.63 19.03
C ILE A 229 0.00 16.52 19.93
N GLU A 230 -0.43 16.86 21.15
CA GLU A 230 -0.94 15.89 22.12
C GLU A 230 -2.39 15.49 21.82
N MET A 231 -3.17 16.42 21.25
CA MET A 231 -4.59 16.26 20.99
C MET A 231 -4.82 15.66 19.59
N VAL A 232 -4.63 14.34 19.46
CA VAL A 232 -4.76 13.60 18.20
C VAL A 232 -5.95 12.64 18.24
N PHE A 233 -6.79 12.70 17.21
CA PHE A 233 -7.96 11.83 17.06
C PHE A 233 -7.88 11.06 15.76
N GLU A 234 -7.83 9.73 15.88
CA GLU A 234 -7.93 8.83 14.73
C GLU A 234 -9.42 8.49 14.50
N ILE A 235 -9.90 8.68 13.27
CA ILE A 235 -11.31 8.47 12.90
C ILE A 235 -11.39 7.58 11.66
N GLU A 236 -12.22 6.54 11.70
CA GLU A 236 -12.50 5.64 10.58
C GLU A 236 -13.33 6.32 9.48
N THR A 237 -12.71 7.24 8.74
CA THR A 237 -13.28 7.94 7.58
C THR A 237 -12.23 8.16 6.50
N GLY A 238 -12.69 8.37 5.27
CA GLY A 238 -11.92 8.87 4.14
C GLY A 238 -11.54 10.34 4.30
N HIS A 239 -10.78 10.86 3.32
CA HIS A 239 -10.14 12.19 3.39
C HIS A 239 -11.13 13.32 3.67
N SER A 240 -12.32 13.24 3.07
CA SER A 240 -13.27 14.35 3.00
C SER A 240 -14.56 14.11 3.78
N ARG A 241 -14.91 12.89 4.21
CA ARG A 241 -16.15 12.63 4.97
C ARG A 241 -16.18 13.29 6.34
N THR A 242 -15.04 13.38 7.03
CA THR A 242 -14.91 14.06 8.33
C THR A 242 -15.22 15.56 8.25
N ALA A 243 -14.96 16.17 7.09
CA ALA A 243 -15.27 17.56 6.83
C ALA A 243 -16.65 17.74 6.17
N TYR A 244 -17.10 16.78 5.34
CA TYR A 244 -18.16 17.00 4.34
C TYR A 244 -19.31 15.95 4.31
N GLY A 245 -19.32 14.97 5.22
CA GLY A 245 -20.35 13.91 5.27
C GLY A 245 -21.67 14.31 5.93
N ALA A 246 -22.78 14.10 5.23
CA ALA A 246 -24.15 14.28 5.72
C ALA A 246 -24.77 12.98 6.30
N GLN A 247 -25.51 13.13 7.41
CA GLN A 247 -26.51 12.23 8.03
C GLN A 247 -26.03 11.11 9.02
N PRO A 248 -26.81 10.85 10.10
CA PRO A 248 -26.50 9.86 11.13
C PRO A 248 -26.84 8.42 10.72
N LEU A 249 -26.03 7.45 11.14
CA LEU A 249 -26.24 6.02 10.93
C LEU A 249 -27.52 5.57 11.64
N SER A 250 -28.57 5.30 10.89
CA SER A 250 -29.82 4.70 11.38
C SER A 250 -29.65 3.18 11.51
N ARG A 251 -28.98 2.72 12.58
CA ARG A 251 -29.28 1.49 13.37
C ARG A 251 -28.15 1.12 14.33
N PRO A 252 -28.43 0.84 15.62
CA PRO A 252 -27.43 0.37 16.57
C PRO A 252 -27.29 -1.16 16.49
N VAL A 253 -26.05 -1.66 16.42
CA VAL A 253 -25.73 -3.06 16.70
C VAL A 253 -25.30 -3.16 18.17
N GLN A 254 -26.18 -3.71 19.00
CA GLN A 254 -25.92 -4.12 20.38
C GLN A 254 -25.09 -5.40 20.44
N GLY A 255 -24.18 -5.50 21.41
CA GLY A 255 -23.64 -6.78 21.89
C GLY A 255 -22.17 -6.81 22.30
N VAL A 256 -21.89 -6.36 23.54
CA VAL A 256 -20.87 -6.82 24.54
C VAL A 256 -19.40 -7.04 24.09
N GLY A 257 -18.36 -6.44 24.66
CA GLY A 257 -18.24 -5.54 25.81
C GLY A 257 -16.85 -4.89 25.89
N ALA A 258 -16.82 -3.68 26.46
CA ALA A 258 -15.67 -2.92 27.00
C ALA A 258 -14.33 -2.95 26.23
N SER A 259 -14.24 -2.16 25.16
CA SER A 259 -13.02 -1.45 24.74
C SER A 259 -13.47 -0.09 24.18
N LEU A 260 -12.84 1.00 24.61
CA LEU A 260 -13.25 2.38 24.34
C LEU A 260 -13.54 2.62 22.84
N ASP A 261 -14.75 3.10 22.56
CA ASP A 261 -15.48 3.05 21.29
C ASP A 261 -14.82 3.77 20.10
N ALA A 262 -14.38 2.99 19.10
CA ALA A 262 -14.14 3.43 17.71
C ALA A 262 -15.46 3.75 16.94
N LYS A 263 -16.57 4.05 17.64
CA LYS A 263 -17.92 4.25 17.10
C LYS A 263 -18.42 5.71 17.19
N ARG A 264 -17.56 6.68 17.55
CA ARG A 264 -17.96 8.08 17.77
C ARG A 264 -18.04 8.88 16.45
N PHE A 265 -19.15 9.59 16.25
CA PHE A 265 -19.36 10.48 15.10
C PHE A 265 -18.35 11.64 15.08
N PRO A 266 -17.93 12.17 13.91
CA PRO A 266 -17.00 13.31 13.80
C PRO A 266 -17.39 14.54 14.64
N SER A 267 -18.69 14.82 14.77
CA SER A 267 -19.21 15.92 15.58
C SER A 267 -19.01 15.73 17.09
N SER A 268 -18.99 14.49 17.58
CA SER A 268 -18.71 14.19 18.99
C SER A 268 -17.23 14.32 19.31
N ILE A 269 -16.35 13.96 18.38
CA ILE A 269 -14.90 14.15 18.52
C ILE A 269 -14.55 15.63 18.48
N LEU A 270 -15.13 16.38 17.55
CA LEU A 270 -14.93 17.82 17.50
C LEU A 270 -15.48 18.48 18.77
N ARG A 271 -16.60 18.02 19.32
CA ARG A 271 -17.08 18.47 20.64
C ARG A 271 -16.06 18.22 21.76
N ASP A 272 -15.48 17.03 21.81
CA ASP A 272 -14.46 16.68 22.81
C ASP A 272 -13.20 17.59 22.66
N ILE A 273 -12.78 17.87 21.42
CA ILE A 273 -11.71 18.84 21.11
C ILE A 273 -12.07 20.25 21.58
N LEU A 274 -13.33 20.66 21.39
CA LEU A 274 -13.82 21.99 21.73
C LEU A 274 -14.00 22.18 23.25
N GLN A 275 -14.14 21.11 24.03
CA GLN A 275 -14.33 21.16 25.49
C GLN A 275 -13.02 21.08 26.29
N GLY A 276 -11.92 20.62 25.68
CA GLY A 276 -10.62 20.46 26.37
C GLY A 276 -10.57 19.20 27.25
N ILE A 277 -9.35 18.70 27.51
CA ILE A 277 -9.12 17.50 28.35
C ILE A 277 -9.51 17.85 29.80
N PRO A 278 -10.40 17.11 30.48
CA PRO A 278 -10.59 17.25 31.92
C PRO A 278 -9.36 16.75 32.67
N ASP A 279 -8.93 17.49 33.69
CA ASP A 279 -7.85 17.12 34.60
C ASP A 279 -8.05 15.72 35.24
N GLU A 280 -6.94 15.01 35.39
CA GLU A 280 -6.69 13.78 36.18
C GLU A 280 -7.29 12.42 35.73
N LYS A 281 -6.40 11.58 35.17
CA LYS A 281 -5.89 10.36 35.83
C LYS A 281 -4.62 9.88 35.11
N PRO A 282 -3.58 9.38 35.82
CA PRO A 282 -2.38 8.89 35.18
C PRO A 282 -2.73 7.61 34.40
N TYR A 283 -2.63 7.67 33.07
CA TYR A 283 -2.68 6.50 32.22
C TYR A 283 -1.55 5.55 32.61
N PRO A 284 -1.79 4.23 32.62
CA PRO A 284 -0.77 3.26 32.98
C PRO A 284 0.42 3.37 32.03
N ALA A 285 1.62 3.16 32.56
CA ALA A 285 2.89 3.28 31.86
C ALA A 285 2.85 2.62 30.46
N PRO A 286 3.52 3.20 29.45
CA PRO A 286 3.47 2.68 28.08
C PRO A 286 3.94 1.22 28.05
N GLN A 287 3.15 0.36 27.39
CA GLN A 287 3.64 -0.93 26.92
C GLN A 287 4.95 -0.70 26.17
N ARG A 288 6.02 -1.34 26.65
CA ARG A 288 7.36 -1.16 26.13
C ARG A 288 7.46 -1.82 24.75
N PHE A 289 8.36 -1.28 23.95
CA PHE A 289 8.65 -1.55 22.54
C PHE A 289 9.07 -3.00 22.18
N TRP A 290 8.92 -3.96 23.09
CA TRP A 290 9.26 -5.37 22.88
C TRP A 290 8.07 -6.34 22.94
N ASP A 291 6.83 -5.83 22.95
CA ASP A 291 5.67 -6.71 22.99
C ASP A 291 5.49 -7.30 21.58
N PRO A 292 5.52 -8.64 21.44
CA PRO A 292 5.45 -9.31 20.16
C PRO A 292 4.12 -8.98 19.49
N TYR A 293 4.20 -8.67 18.19
CA TYR A 293 3.12 -8.54 17.22
C TYR A 293 1.74 -8.95 17.76
N THR A 294 0.94 -7.98 18.19
CA THR A 294 -0.50 -8.22 18.34
C THR A 294 -1.08 -8.29 16.93
N PRO A 295 -1.67 -9.43 16.53
CA PRO A 295 -2.26 -9.55 15.20
C PRO A 295 -3.34 -8.49 15.07
N LYS A 296 -3.22 -7.65 14.03
CA LYS A 296 -4.32 -6.76 13.61
C LYS A 296 -5.56 -7.64 13.40
N PRO A 297 -6.75 -7.22 13.86
CA PRO A 297 -7.97 -7.88 13.42
C PRO A 297 -8.04 -7.80 11.89
N PRO A 298 -8.58 -8.84 11.22
CA PRO A 298 -8.61 -8.90 9.76
C PRO A 298 -9.24 -7.63 9.21
N VAL A 299 -8.57 -7.01 8.25
CA VAL A 299 -9.14 -5.97 7.40
C VAL A 299 -10.47 -6.52 6.90
N ILE A 300 -11.56 -5.80 7.14
CA ILE A 300 -12.83 -6.12 6.48
C ILE A 300 -12.63 -5.73 5.02
N VAL A 301 -12.10 -6.69 4.25
CA VAL A 301 -12.11 -6.69 2.80
C VAL A 301 -13.59 -6.57 2.43
N SER A 302 -13.99 -5.46 1.81
CA SER A 302 -15.24 -5.38 1.07
C SER A 302 -15.33 -6.66 0.24
N GLU A 303 -16.35 -7.50 0.46
CA GLU A 303 -16.36 -8.88 -0.05
C GLU A 303 -15.72 -8.94 -1.45
N PRO A 304 -14.63 -9.71 -1.63
CA PRO A 304 -13.96 -9.76 -2.91
C PRO A 304 -15.02 -10.17 -3.92
N VAL A 305 -15.16 -9.40 -5.02
CA VAL A 305 -15.94 -9.86 -6.16
C VAL A 305 -15.40 -11.25 -6.50
N LYS A 306 -16.16 -12.29 -6.11
CA LYS A 306 -15.70 -13.67 -6.21
C LYS A 306 -15.48 -13.94 -7.68
N VAL A 307 -14.22 -14.20 -8.03
CA VAL A 307 -13.89 -14.66 -9.39
C VAL A 307 -14.72 -15.92 -9.61
N PRO A 308 -15.49 -16.00 -10.72
CA PRO A 308 -16.26 -17.20 -11.02
C PRO A 308 -15.38 -18.45 -11.04
N GLU A 309 -15.95 -19.60 -10.74
CA GLU A 309 -15.24 -20.87 -10.87
C GLU A 309 -15.12 -21.27 -12.34
N THR A 310 -13.97 -21.81 -12.73
CA THR A 310 -13.77 -22.31 -14.11
C THR A 310 -14.71 -23.48 -14.40
N SER A 311 -15.45 -23.42 -15.50
CA SER A 311 -16.45 -24.43 -15.83
C SER A 311 -15.82 -25.79 -16.16
N THR A 312 -16.51 -26.88 -15.85
CA THR A 312 -16.06 -28.24 -16.17
C THR A 312 -15.81 -28.42 -17.67
N SER A 313 -16.69 -27.88 -18.51
CA SER A 313 -16.53 -27.87 -19.98
C SER A 313 -15.23 -27.19 -20.43
N ARG A 314 -14.83 -26.11 -19.76
CA ARG A 314 -13.59 -25.38 -20.08
C ARG A 314 -12.34 -26.16 -19.68
N LEU A 315 -12.40 -26.91 -18.58
CA LEU A 315 -11.32 -27.80 -18.16
C LEU A 315 -11.21 -29.00 -19.10
N GLU A 316 -12.33 -29.64 -19.43
CA GLU A 316 -12.41 -30.81 -20.33
C GLU A 316 -11.91 -30.48 -21.74
N SER A 317 -12.27 -29.33 -22.29
CA SER A 317 -11.73 -28.83 -23.58
C SER A 317 -10.20 -28.63 -23.56
N SER A 318 -9.59 -28.42 -22.39
CA SER A 318 -8.14 -28.30 -22.22
C SER A 318 -7.48 -29.64 -21.84
N ALA A 319 -8.25 -30.71 -21.68
CA ALA A 319 -7.73 -32.05 -21.31
C ALA A 319 -7.29 -32.87 -22.54
N VAL A 320 -7.68 -32.47 -23.75
CA VAL A 320 -7.28 -33.13 -25.00
C VAL A 320 -5.92 -32.60 -25.47
N PRO A 321 -4.89 -33.46 -25.65
CA PRO A 321 -3.61 -33.02 -26.18
C PRO A 321 -3.75 -32.45 -27.59
N LEU A 322 -3.26 -31.22 -27.81
CA LEU A 322 -3.20 -30.62 -29.14
C LEU A 322 -2.27 -31.45 -30.05
N LEU A 323 -2.85 -32.11 -31.05
CA LEU A 323 -2.13 -32.71 -32.16
C LEU A 323 -1.61 -31.60 -33.10
N SER A 324 -0.50 -30.94 -32.72
CA SER A 324 0.52 -30.27 -33.59
C SER A 324 1.00 -28.91 -33.05
N PRO A 325 2.30 -28.56 -33.21
CA PRO A 325 2.90 -27.36 -32.63
C PRO A 325 2.99 -26.16 -33.60
N ALA A 326 2.06 -26.03 -34.56
CA ALA A 326 2.08 -24.89 -35.47
C ALA A 326 1.49 -23.63 -34.78
N LEU A 327 2.28 -22.55 -34.74
CA LEU A 327 1.94 -21.29 -34.08
C LEU A 327 0.87 -20.47 -34.81
N ASP A 328 0.42 -20.88 -36.01
CA ASP A 328 -0.38 -20.01 -36.89
C ASP A 328 -1.90 -20.25 -36.89
N ASP A 329 -2.42 -21.39 -36.42
CA ASP A 329 -3.89 -21.62 -36.38
C ASP A 329 -4.56 -21.13 -35.07
N ARG A 330 -3.87 -20.29 -34.27
CA ARG A 330 -4.26 -19.92 -32.90
C ARG A 330 -5.26 -18.77 -32.77
N GLU A 331 -5.92 -18.34 -33.85
CA GLU A 331 -6.93 -17.28 -33.77
C GLU A 331 -8.26 -17.72 -33.13
N GLU A 332 -8.53 -19.03 -32.98
CA GLU A 332 -9.84 -19.49 -32.49
C GLU A 332 -10.05 -19.38 -30.96
N ALA A 333 -9.00 -19.48 -30.15
CA ALA A 333 -9.14 -19.48 -28.68
C ALA A 333 -8.96 -18.08 -28.07
N LYS A 334 -10.09 -17.46 -27.70
CA LYS A 334 -10.18 -16.10 -27.12
C LYS A 334 -9.57 -15.98 -25.72
N THR A 335 -9.38 -17.09 -24.99
CA THR A 335 -8.91 -17.11 -23.59
C THR A 335 -7.78 -18.12 -23.37
N VAL A 336 -6.99 -17.93 -22.31
CA VAL A 336 -5.86 -18.77 -21.90
C VAL A 336 -6.06 -19.24 -20.47
N LEU A 337 -5.82 -20.53 -20.20
CA LEU A 337 -5.70 -21.06 -18.84
C LEU A 337 -4.26 -20.87 -18.38
N TYR A 338 -4.07 -19.99 -17.40
CA TYR A 338 -2.77 -19.62 -16.85
C TYR A 338 -2.65 -20.10 -15.41
N LEU A 339 -1.71 -21.00 -15.14
CA LEU A 339 -1.33 -21.42 -13.81
C LEU A 339 -0.44 -20.35 -13.16
N ALA A 340 -0.99 -19.69 -12.15
CA ALA A 340 -0.33 -18.75 -11.29
C ALA A 340 0.31 -19.43 -10.07
N TYR A 341 1.51 -18.98 -9.74
CA TYR A 341 2.23 -19.30 -8.51
C TYR A 341 3.04 -18.07 -8.07
N GLY A 342 3.70 -18.15 -6.90
CA GLY A 342 4.51 -17.05 -6.39
C GLY A 342 3.67 -15.79 -6.19
N SER A 343 4.18 -14.62 -6.59
CA SER A 343 3.44 -13.36 -6.46
C SER A 343 2.15 -13.31 -7.27
N ASN A 344 1.96 -14.18 -8.25
CA ASN A 344 0.78 -14.19 -9.11
C ASN A 344 -0.46 -14.78 -8.43
N LEU A 345 -0.28 -15.40 -7.25
CA LEU A 345 -1.38 -15.88 -6.42
C LEU A 345 -2.14 -14.73 -5.75
N SER A 346 -1.47 -13.60 -5.46
CA SER A 346 -2.11 -12.49 -4.74
C SER A 346 -2.89 -11.58 -5.68
N ALA A 347 -4.12 -11.25 -5.29
CA ALA A 347 -4.95 -10.26 -5.98
C ALA A 347 -4.27 -8.88 -6.07
N GLU A 348 -3.48 -8.49 -5.06
CA GLU A 348 -2.70 -7.23 -5.07
C GLU A 348 -1.79 -7.16 -6.30
N THR A 349 -1.13 -8.27 -6.63
CA THR A 349 -0.21 -8.32 -7.77
C THR A 349 -0.95 -8.63 -9.07
N PHE A 350 -1.79 -9.65 -9.07
CA PHE A 350 -2.43 -10.16 -10.28
C PHE A 350 -3.50 -9.19 -10.80
N LYS A 351 -4.44 -8.77 -9.94
CA LYS A 351 -5.52 -7.83 -10.32
C LYS A 351 -5.11 -6.38 -10.17
N GLY A 352 -4.38 -6.05 -9.10
CA GLY A 352 -3.95 -4.68 -8.81
C GLY A 352 -2.83 -4.22 -9.73
N LYS A 353 -1.59 -4.60 -9.43
CA LYS A 353 -0.39 -4.09 -10.13
C LYS A 353 -0.36 -4.36 -11.63
N ARG A 354 -0.89 -5.51 -12.07
CA ARG A 354 -0.93 -5.89 -13.49
C ARG A 354 -2.25 -5.55 -14.19
N GLY A 355 -3.29 -5.17 -13.46
CA GLY A 355 -4.60 -4.88 -14.04
C GLY A 355 -5.32 -6.10 -14.65
N ILE A 356 -4.88 -7.33 -14.35
CA ILE A 356 -5.45 -8.55 -14.95
C ILE A 356 -6.86 -8.78 -14.43
N LYS A 357 -7.78 -9.04 -15.33
CA LYS A 357 -9.19 -9.34 -14.99
C LYS A 357 -9.46 -10.82 -15.27
N PRO A 358 -9.22 -11.73 -14.30
CA PRO A 358 -9.48 -13.15 -14.50
C PRO A 358 -10.98 -13.37 -14.72
N LEU A 359 -11.30 -14.13 -15.77
CA LEU A 359 -12.65 -14.53 -16.14
C LEU A 359 -13.18 -15.63 -15.23
N SER A 360 -12.29 -16.56 -14.85
CA SER A 360 -12.58 -17.62 -13.90
C SER A 360 -11.31 -18.07 -13.18
N ALA A 361 -11.45 -18.80 -12.08
CA ALA A 361 -10.33 -19.37 -11.32
C ALA A 361 -10.65 -20.76 -10.76
N VAL A 362 -9.62 -21.61 -10.65
CA VAL A 362 -9.70 -22.91 -9.98
C VAL A 362 -8.38 -23.25 -9.27
N ASN A 363 -8.48 -23.75 -8.04
CA ASN A 363 -7.30 -24.20 -7.28
C ASN A 363 -6.82 -25.55 -7.82
N VAL A 364 -5.51 -25.69 -8.00
CA VAL A 364 -4.93 -26.89 -8.60
C VAL A 364 -3.70 -27.38 -7.88
N HIS A 365 -3.43 -28.66 -8.09
CA HIS A 365 -2.23 -29.37 -7.70
C HIS A 365 -1.48 -29.83 -8.95
N VAL A 366 -0.17 -29.64 -8.97
CA VAL A 366 0.72 -30.01 -10.09
C VAL A 366 1.87 -30.86 -9.53
N PRO A 367 1.73 -32.20 -9.51
CA PRO A 367 2.72 -33.11 -8.92
C PRO A 367 4.11 -33.05 -9.56
N ALA A 368 4.18 -32.68 -10.85
CA ALA A 368 5.38 -32.80 -11.69
C ALA A 368 6.45 -31.72 -11.45
N ILE A 369 6.05 -30.58 -10.87
CA ILE A 369 6.93 -29.43 -10.61
C ILE A 369 6.86 -29.05 -9.13
N ASP A 370 7.96 -28.54 -8.57
CA ASP A 370 7.99 -28.00 -7.21
C ASP A 370 8.18 -26.48 -7.21
N LEU A 371 7.64 -25.82 -6.20
CA LEU A 371 7.95 -24.43 -5.88
C LEU A 371 9.39 -24.35 -5.34
N THR A 372 10.16 -23.42 -5.89
CA THR A 372 11.55 -23.15 -5.50
C THR A 372 11.72 -21.66 -5.26
N PHE A 373 12.78 -21.27 -4.54
CA PHE A 373 13.16 -19.87 -4.32
C PHE A 373 14.56 -19.62 -4.87
N ASP A 374 14.78 -20.05 -6.11
CA ASP A 374 16.09 -20.13 -6.76
C ASP A 374 16.29 -19.07 -7.86
N LEU A 375 15.33 -18.16 -8.02
CA LEU A 375 15.46 -17.03 -8.93
C LEU A 375 16.17 -15.88 -8.21
N CYS A 376 17.34 -15.51 -8.70
CA CYS A 376 18.13 -14.44 -8.12
C CYS A 376 17.41 -13.09 -8.22
N GLY A 377 17.22 -12.43 -7.08
CA GLY A 377 16.77 -11.05 -7.03
C GLY A 377 17.96 -10.09 -6.85
N ILE A 378 17.84 -9.19 -5.88
CA ILE A 378 18.84 -8.16 -5.56
C ILE A 378 19.34 -8.42 -4.14
N PRO A 379 20.67 -8.60 -3.92
CA PRO A 379 21.20 -8.84 -2.58
C PRO A 379 20.91 -7.67 -1.65
N TYR A 380 20.77 -7.96 -0.36
CA TYR A 380 20.42 -7.02 0.72
C TYR A 380 19.01 -6.42 0.69
N THR A 381 18.20 -6.68 -0.33
CA THR A 381 16.81 -6.22 -0.41
C THR A 381 15.87 -7.40 -0.59
N GLU A 382 15.82 -7.96 -1.79
CA GLU A 382 14.99 -9.11 -2.16
C GLU A 382 15.86 -10.17 -2.79
N PRO A 383 16.56 -10.98 -1.98
CA PRO A 383 17.68 -11.77 -2.49
C PRO A 383 17.26 -12.86 -3.48
N CYS A 384 16.06 -13.41 -3.31
CA CYS A 384 15.50 -14.40 -4.21
C CYS A 384 13.97 -14.32 -4.33
N PHE A 385 13.46 -14.82 -5.46
CA PHE A 385 12.05 -14.91 -5.79
C PHE A 385 11.64 -16.36 -6.08
N ALA A 386 10.33 -16.60 -6.08
CA ALA A 386 9.78 -17.91 -6.36
C ALA A 386 9.87 -18.26 -7.85
N ASN A 387 10.05 -19.54 -8.12
CA ASN A 387 10.13 -20.16 -9.43
C ASN A 387 9.64 -21.61 -9.33
N CYS A 388 9.48 -22.29 -10.46
CA CYS A 388 9.18 -23.72 -10.48
C CYS A 388 10.25 -24.53 -11.21
N GLN A 389 10.49 -25.75 -10.73
CA GLN A 389 11.38 -26.72 -11.36
C GLN A 389 10.70 -28.08 -11.48
N TYR A 390 10.90 -28.78 -12.60
CA TYR A 390 10.47 -30.16 -12.72
C TYR A 390 11.23 -31.04 -11.74
N LYS A 391 10.52 -31.97 -11.07
CA LYS A 391 11.13 -32.91 -10.11
C LYS A 391 12.28 -33.73 -10.70
N LYS A 392 12.18 -34.10 -11.98
CA LYS A 392 13.21 -34.85 -12.71
C LYS A 392 14.51 -34.06 -12.95
N ASP A 393 14.46 -32.74 -12.89
CA ASP A 393 15.57 -31.84 -13.25
C ASP A 393 16.28 -31.25 -12.01
N GLN A 394 15.80 -31.56 -10.80
CA GLN A 394 16.43 -31.12 -9.56
C GLN A 394 17.72 -31.92 -9.31
N SER A 395 18.83 -31.23 -9.02
CA SER A 395 20.08 -31.88 -8.62
C SER A 395 19.92 -32.53 -7.24
N ASN A 396 20.57 -33.69 -7.05
CA ASN A 396 20.74 -34.34 -5.74
C ASN A 396 21.69 -33.53 -4.82
N SER A 397 21.44 -32.22 -4.67
CA SER A 397 22.22 -31.39 -3.75
C SER A 397 21.97 -31.91 -2.32
N PRO A 398 23.03 -32.07 -1.50
CA PRO A 398 22.86 -32.52 -0.13
C PRO A 398 21.88 -31.60 0.59
N ARG A 399 20.85 -32.16 1.23
CA ARG A 399 19.96 -31.43 2.15
C ARG A 399 20.79 -31.00 3.36
N THR A 400 21.62 -29.96 3.20
CA THR A 400 22.35 -29.35 4.31
C THR A 400 21.33 -28.74 5.26
N ARG A 401 21.49 -28.98 6.57
CA ARG A 401 20.65 -28.53 7.69
C ARG A 401 19.74 -27.36 7.31
N ASP A 402 18.53 -27.71 6.85
CA ASP A 402 17.63 -26.85 6.09
C ASP A 402 16.73 -26.04 7.02
N TYR A 403 16.56 -24.76 6.71
CA TYR A 403 15.75 -23.81 7.47
C TYR A 403 14.31 -23.74 6.94
N HIS A 404 13.72 -24.91 6.64
CA HIS A 404 12.30 -25.15 6.33
C HIS A 404 11.84 -25.05 4.86
N LYS A 405 12.58 -24.43 3.94
CA LYS A 405 12.05 -24.16 2.58
C LYS A 405 12.06 -25.34 1.61
N THR A 406 12.79 -26.43 1.89
CA THR A 406 12.78 -27.64 1.05
C THR A 406 11.92 -28.77 1.63
N ARG A 407 11.15 -28.48 2.68
CA ARG A 407 10.32 -29.47 3.39
C ARG A 407 9.08 -29.90 2.60
N TRP A 408 8.59 -29.08 1.67
CA TRP A 408 7.47 -29.43 0.81
C TRP A 408 7.91 -30.30 -0.37
N HIS A 409 7.28 -31.46 -0.52
CA HIS A 409 7.66 -32.46 -1.53
C HIS A 409 6.47 -32.98 -2.36
N LYS A 410 5.28 -32.42 -2.17
CA LYS A 410 4.05 -32.91 -2.80
C LYS A 410 3.83 -32.35 -4.20
N GLY A 411 4.69 -31.48 -4.73
CA GLY A 411 4.47 -30.75 -5.99
C GLY A 411 3.80 -29.40 -5.76
N LEU A 412 3.76 -28.56 -6.79
CA LEU A 412 3.23 -27.20 -6.71
C LEU A 412 1.73 -27.19 -6.42
N VAL A 413 1.31 -26.30 -5.53
CA VAL A 413 -0.08 -25.92 -5.35
C VAL A 413 -0.24 -24.47 -5.80
N GLY A 414 -1.23 -24.22 -6.64
CA GLY A 414 -1.44 -22.90 -7.22
C GLY A 414 -2.87 -22.69 -7.69
N VAL A 415 -3.07 -21.66 -8.51
CA VAL A 415 -4.38 -21.28 -9.02
C VAL A 415 -4.29 -21.17 -10.53
N VAL A 416 -5.19 -21.84 -11.25
CA VAL A 416 -5.36 -21.58 -12.69
C VAL A 416 -6.40 -20.48 -12.85
N TYR A 417 -6.00 -19.38 -13.48
CA TYR A 417 -6.91 -18.34 -13.95
C TYR A 417 -7.22 -18.54 -15.43
N GLU A 418 -8.48 -18.36 -15.80
CA GLU A 418 -8.83 -18.09 -17.19
C GLU A 418 -8.70 -16.60 -17.45
N VAL A 419 -7.87 -16.21 -18.41
CA VAL A 419 -7.58 -14.81 -18.74
C VAL A 419 -7.76 -14.55 -20.23
N THR A 420 -7.97 -13.28 -20.60
CA THR A 420 -7.97 -12.91 -22.02
C THR A 420 -6.56 -13.05 -22.61
N ARG A 421 -6.45 -13.13 -23.94
CA ARG A 421 -5.14 -13.11 -24.62
C ARG A 421 -4.34 -11.83 -24.30
N GLU A 422 -5.03 -10.71 -24.13
CA GLU A 422 -4.41 -9.43 -23.82
C GLU A 422 -3.85 -9.39 -22.40
N ASP A 423 -4.63 -9.89 -21.44
CA ASP A 423 -4.17 -10.11 -20.07
C ASP A 423 -2.97 -11.06 -20.03
N TYR A 424 -3.00 -12.15 -20.81
CA TYR A 424 -1.89 -13.09 -20.88
C TYR A 424 -0.61 -12.46 -21.44
N ARG A 425 -0.70 -11.59 -22.45
CA ARG A 425 0.45 -10.80 -22.93
C ARG A 425 0.99 -9.88 -21.84
N THR A 426 0.11 -9.25 -21.07
CA THR A 426 0.49 -8.38 -19.95
C THR A 426 1.23 -9.17 -18.86
N ILE A 427 0.79 -10.40 -18.57
CA ILE A 427 1.50 -11.32 -17.66
C ILE A 427 2.92 -11.58 -18.18
N ILE A 428 3.08 -11.97 -19.45
CA ILE A 428 4.40 -12.24 -20.06
C ILE A 428 5.30 -10.99 -19.99
N ALA A 429 4.78 -9.83 -20.37
CA ALA A 429 5.53 -8.58 -20.40
C ALA A 429 6.03 -8.16 -19.01
N THR A 430 5.19 -8.33 -17.99
CA THR A 430 5.49 -7.89 -16.62
C THR A 430 6.33 -8.87 -15.81
N GLU A 431 6.47 -10.13 -16.26
CA GLU A 431 7.33 -11.15 -15.63
C GLU A 431 8.76 -11.18 -16.19
N GLY A 432 9.18 -10.12 -16.87
CA GLY A 432 10.51 -10.01 -17.48
C GLY A 432 10.51 -10.23 -19.00
N GLY A 433 9.34 -10.08 -19.64
CA GLY A 433 9.13 -10.04 -21.08
C GLY A 433 9.76 -11.19 -21.85
N GLY A 434 9.59 -12.42 -21.34
CA GLY A 434 10.04 -13.66 -21.98
C GLY A 434 11.55 -13.85 -22.09
N SER A 435 12.36 -13.05 -21.38
CA SER A 435 13.83 -13.11 -21.48
C SER A 435 14.50 -14.14 -20.57
N SER A 436 13.84 -14.52 -19.47
CA SER A 436 14.30 -15.52 -18.48
C SER A 436 13.27 -16.63 -18.21
N TYR A 437 11.99 -16.37 -18.41
CA TYR A 437 10.93 -17.37 -18.28
C TYR A 437 10.57 -17.96 -19.64
N LYS A 438 10.34 -19.27 -19.65
CA LYS A 438 9.83 -20.04 -20.78
C LYS A 438 8.37 -20.39 -20.52
N GLU A 439 7.56 -20.22 -21.54
CA GLU A 439 6.19 -20.71 -21.55
C GLU A 439 6.21 -22.24 -21.65
N GLU A 440 5.56 -22.90 -20.71
CA GLU A 440 5.43 -24.35 -20.67
C GLU A 440 3.98 -24.73 -20.40
N ILE A 441 3.59 -25.91 -20.88
CA ILE A 441 2.28 -26.48 -20.62
C ILE A 441 2.45 -27.56 -19.56
N VAL A 442 1.65 -27.47 -18.49
CA VAL A 442 1.68 -28.42 -17.38
C VAL A 442 0.31 -29.05 -17.15
N GLU A 443 0.33 -30.28 -16.66
CA GLU A 443 -0.87 -31.01 -16.26
C GLU A 443 -1.29 -30.60 -14.84
N CYS A 444 -2.49 -30.03 -14.75
CA CYS A 444 -3.08 -29.55 -13.52
C CYS A 444 -4.21 -30.48 -13.06
N PHE A 445 -4.23 -30.79 -11.78
CA PHE A 445 -5.29 -31.56 -11.13
C PHE A 445 -6.11 -30.63 -10.25
N VAL A 446 -7.43 -30.60 -10.43
CA VAL A 446 -8.32 -29.76 -9.61
C VAL A 446 -8.25 -30.20 -8.15
N LEU A 447 -8.03 -29.24 -7.25
CA LEU A 447 -8.11 -29.47 -5.81
C LEU A 447 -9.58 -29.41 -5.36
N PRO A 448 -10.10 -30.43 -4.65
CA PRO A 448 -11.46 -30.39 -4.13
C PRO A 448 -11.65 -29.20 -3.17
N LYS A 449 -12.80 -28.51 -3.25
CA LYS A 449 -13.11 -27.38 -2.36
C LYS A 449 -13.05 -27.80 -0.89
N GLY A 450 -12.43 -26.96 -0.06
CA GLY A 450 -12.29 -27.21 1.37
C GLY A 450 -11.27 -28.30 1.74
N SER A 451 -10.47 -28.79 0.78
CA SER A 451 -9.39 -29.73 1.06
C SER A 451 -8.38 -29.12 2.03
N LYS A 452 -8.17 -29.77 3.18
CA LYS A 452 -7.13 -29.37 4.14
C LYS A 452 -5.74 -29.91 3.81
N THR A 453 -5.70 -31.01 3.06
CA THR A 453 -4.47 -31.74 2.71
C THR A 453 -4.36 -31.90 1.21
N VAL A 454 -3.13 -32.02 0.72
CA VAL A 454 -2.78 -32.28 -0.67
C VAL A 454 -2.41 -33.75 -0.79
N ASN A 455 -3.09 -34.45 -1.70
CA ASN A 455 -2.70 -35.80 -2.09
C ASN A 455 -1.54 -35.70 -3.08
N PRO A 456 -0.34 -36.24 -2.78
CA PRO A 456 0.79 -36.19 -3.71
C PRO A 456 0.52 -36.92 -5.04
N ASN A 457 -0.43 -37.86 -5.06
CA ASN A 457 -0.80 -38.64 -6.24
C ASN A 457 -2.31 -38.46 -6.54
N PRO A 458 -2.70 -37.33 -7.16
CA PRO A 458 -4.09 -37.07 -7.51
C PRO A 458 -4.60 -38.09 -8.53
N SER A 459 -5.86 -38.50 -8.37
CA SER A 459 -6.52 -39.48 -9.25
C SER A 459 -7.59 -38.84 -10.15
N SER A 460 -7.76 -37.52 -10.09
CA SER A 460 -8.67 -36.79 -10.97
C SER A 460 -8.11 -36.71 -12.39
N ILE A 461 -8.99 -36.45 -13.36
CA ILE A 461 -8.59 -36.25 -14.75
C ILE A 461 -7.81 -34.91 -14.83
N PRO A 462 -6.56 -34.91 -15.33
CA PRO A 462 -5.81 -33.67 -15.48
C PRO A 462 -6.33 -32.83 -16.64
N PHE A 463 -6.06 -31.53 -16.58
CA PHE A 463 -6.23 -30.60 -17.70
C PHE A 463 -4.95 -29.79 -17.92
N GLN A 464 -4.77 -29.25 -19.12
CA GLN A 464 -3.57 -28.48 -19.46
C GLN A 464 -3.73 -27.00 -19.15
N ALA A 465 -2.71 -26.38 -18.56
CA ALA A 465 -2.60 -24.93 -18.39
C ALA A 465 -1.20 -24.44 -18.75
N TYR A 466 -1.12 -23.20 -19.23
CA TYR A 466 0.14 -22.52 -19.46
C TYR A 466 0.71 -22.00 -18.14
N THR A 467 2.03 -22.06 -17.99
CA THR A 467 2.72 -21.37 -16.92
C THR A 467 4.08 -20.90 -17.40
N LEU A 468 4.72 -20.07 -16.58
CA LEU A 468 6.03 -19.50 -16.86
C LEU A 468 7.03 -20.15 -15.92
N LEU A 469 8.00 -20.89 -16.45
CA LEU A 469 9.10 -21.46 -15.64
C LEU A 469 10.44 -20.88 -16.08
N CYS A 470 11.36 -20.71 -15.14
CA CYS A 470 12.77 -20.51 -15.44
C CYS A 470 13.51 -21.84 -15.16
N PRO A 471 13.52 -22.81 -16.11
CA PRO A 471 14.05 -24.14 -15.84
C PRO A 471 15.56 -24.11 -15.56
N PHE A 472 16.02 -25.04 -14.72
CA PHE A 472 17.43 -25.26 -14.47
C PHE A 472 18.04 -25.97 -15.68
N ASN A 473 18.71 -25.21 -16.54
CA ASN A 473 19.51 -25.77 -17.62
C ASN A 473 20.96 -25.34 -17.45
N SER A 474 21.84 -26.29 -17.13
CA SER A 474 23.27 -26.06 -16.95
C SER A 474 23.96 -25.49 -18.21
N LYS A 475 23.31 -25.57 -19.37
CA LYS A 475 23.79 -25.00 -20.64
C LYS A 475 23.21 -23.61 -20.94
N ASP A 476 22.24 -23.13 -20.17
CA ASP A 476 21.64 -21.81 -20.36
C ASP A 476 22.51 -20.75 -19.67
N ALA A 477 23.50 -20.24 -20.42
CA ALA A 477 24.41 -19.20 -19.95
C ALA A 477 23.71 -17.88 -19.56
N ASN A 478 22.39 -17.76 -19.81
CA ASN A 478 21.64 -16.55 -19.56
C ASN A 478 21.06 -16.44 -18.15
N ARG A 479 20.99 -17.54 -17.40
CA ARG A 479 20.50 -17.55 -16.02
C ARG A 479 21.64 -17.36 -15.02
N ILE A 480 21.45 -16.49 -14.03
CA ILE A 480 22.34 -16.39 -12.87
C ILE A 480 21.95 -17.51 -11.91
N VAL A 481 22.86 -18.45 -11.71
CA VAL A 481 22.69 -19.58 -10.80
C VAL A 481 23.60 -19.39 -9.60
N ARG A 482 23.03 -19.44 -8.39
CA ARG A 482 23.81 -19.41 -7.14
C ARG A 482 24.43 -20.80 -6.88
N PRO A 483 25.60 -20.89 -6.23
CA PRO A 483 26.25 -22.17 -5.95
C PRO A 483 25.37 -23.17 -5.19
N ASP A 484 24.58 -22.68 -4.24
CA ASP A 484 23.51 -23.42 -3.59
C ASP A 484 22.17 -22.71 -3.88
N PRO A 485 21.32 -23.26 -4.77
CA PRO A 485 20.00 -22.72 -5.08
C PRO A 485 19.08 -22.59 -3.85
N ASN A 486 19.35 -23.37 -2.80
CA ASN A 486 18.60 -23.39 -1.56
C ASN A 486 19.27 -22.56 -0.44
N TYR A 487 20.24 -21.72 -0.74
CA TYR A 487 20.87 -20.90 0.30
C TYR A 487 20.08 -19.63 0.67
N ALA A 488 19.62 -18.89 -0.34
CA ALA A 488 19.08 -17.54 -0.18
C ALA A 488 17.68 -17.50 0.46
N GLN A 489 17.43 -16.50 1.28
CA GLN A 489 16.13 -16.25 1.92
C GLN A 489 15.30 -15.25 1.10
N PRO A 490 14.02 -15.55 0.81
CA PRO A 490 13.13 -14.56 0.18
C PRO A 490 12.79 -13.44 1.16
N SER A 491 12.49 -12.23 0.66
CA SER A 491 12.12 -11.11 1.53
C SER A 491 10.78 -11.35 2.23
N ALA A 492 10.59 -10.74 3.41
CA ALA A 492 9.31 -10.80 4.12
C ALA A 492 8.17 -10.21 3.27
N ARG A 493 8.44 -9.12 2.54
CA ARG A 493 7.50 -8.50 1.61
C ARG A 493 7.05 -9.48 0.51
N TYR A 494 8.00 -10.21 -0.09
CA TYR A 494 7.70 -11.13 -1.17
C TYR A 494 6.97 -12.37 -0.67
N LEU A 495 7.37 -12.95 0.46
CA LEU A 495 6.66 -14.08 1.07
C LEU A 495 5.21 -13.72 1.42
N LYS A 496 4.97 -12.50 1.93
CA LYS A 496 3.62 -12.01 2.21
C LYS A 496 2.70 -12.09 0.99
N LEU A 497 3.18 -11.75 -0.20
CA LEU A 497 2.38 -11.87 -1.43
C LEU A 497 1.98 -13.32 -1.72
N ILE A 498 2.85 -14.29 -1.41
CA ILE A 498 2.55 -15.70 -1.66
C ILE A 498 1.58 -16.23 -0.59
N THR A 499 1.79 -15.89 0.68
CA THR A 499 0.93 -16.33 1.78
C THR A 499 -0.46 -15.70 1.70
N ASP A 500 -0.55 -14.39 1.45
CA ASP A 500 -1.83 -13.70 1.30
C ASP A 500 -2.60 -14.27 0.10
N GLY A 501 -1.93 -14.47 -1.05
CA GLY A 501 -2.55 -15.10 -2.21
C GLY A 501 -3.05 -16.53 -1.93
N ALA A 502 -2.30 -17.30 -1.16
CA ALA A 502 -2.72 -18.64 -0.75
C ALA A 502 -3.97 -18.62 0.15
N GLU A 503 -4.05 -17.65 1.07
CA GLU A 503 -5.19 -17.45 1.97
C GLU A 503 -6.41 -16.90 1.24
N GLU A 504 -6.24 -15.89 0.38
CA GLU A 504 -7.27 -15.33 -0.51
C GLU A 504 -7.97 -16.43 -1.33
N HIS A 505 -7.18 -17.40 -1.80
CA HIS A 505 -7.67 -18.51 -2.60
C HIS A 505 -8.12 -19.73 -1.79
N ASN A 506 -8.03 -19.69 -0.46
CA ASN A 506 -8.36 -20.82 0.41
C ASN A 506 -7.62 -22.11 -0.03
N LEU A 507 -6.32 -22.00 -0.30
CA LEU A 507 -5.47 -23.15 -0.61
C LEU A 507 -5.38 -24.09 0.62
N PRO A 508 -5.03 -25.38 0.43
CA PRO A 508 -5.00 -26.35 1.52
C PRO A 508 -4.18 -25.91 2.72
N GLU A 509 -4.74 -26.09 3.92
CA GLU A 509 -4.17 -25.65 5.20
C GLU A 509 -2.73 -26.13 5.40
N GLU A 510 -2.41 -27.37 5.03
CA GLU A 510 -1.04 -27.89 5.13
C GLU A 510 -0.03 -27.15 4.24
N TYR A 511 -0.46 -26.63 3.09
CA TYR A 511 0.40 -25.90 2.15
C TYR A 511 0.60 -24.46 2.63
N VAL A 512 -0.46 -23.83 3.12
CA VAL A 512 -0.40 -22.50 3.75
C VAL A 512 0.55 -22.52 4.95
N ASN A 513 0.46 -23.56 5.80
CA ASN A 513 1.37 -23.76 6.93
C ASN A 513 2.82 -23.94 6.49
N TYR A 514 3.06 -24.66 5.39
CA TYR A 514 4.39 -24.78 4.80
C TYR A 514 4.94 -23.39 4.38
N LEU A 515 4.13 -22.59 3.67
CA LEU A 515 4.54 -21.26 3.19
C LEU A 515 4.87 -20.32 4.36
N HIS A 516 4.06 -20.30 5.41
CA HIS A 516 4.31 -19.54 6.64
C HIS A 516 5.55 -20.01 7.41
N GLY A 517 5.93 -21.29 7.26
CA GLY A 517 7.15 -21.85 7.84
C GLY A 517 8.45 -21.39 7.16
N ILE A 518 8.38 -20.73 6.01
CA ILE A 518 9.58 -20.28 5.29
C ILE A 518 10.14 -19.02 5.96
N ARG A 519 11.37 -19.11 6.50
CA ARG A 519 12.06 -17.96 7.11
C ARG A 519 12.38 -16.89 6.07
N SER A 520 11.99 -15.65 6.36
CA SER A 520 12.28 -14.48 5.54
C SER A 520 13.68 -13.91 5.76
N TYR A 521 14.20 -13.22 4.75
CA TYR A 521 15.41 -12.41 4.82
C TYR A 521 15.15 -11.12 5.60
N THR A 522 16.02 -10.83 6.57
CA THR A 522 16.01 -9.61 7.35
C THR A 522 17.43 -9.05 7.50
N VAL A 523 17.58 -7.74 7.30
CA VAL A 523 18.83 -7.02 7.56
C VAL A 523 19.02 -6.84 9.07
N THR A 524 20.02 -7.49 9.65
CA THR A 524 20.25 -7.50 11.11
C THR A 524 21.49 -6.75 11.57
N THR A 525 22.38 -6.41 10.64
CA THR A 525 23.64 -5.71 10.91
C THR A 525 23.69 -4.33 10.26
N ILE A 526 24.43 -3.41 10.88
CA ILE A 526 24.69 -2.05 10.32
C ILE A 526 25.40 -2.17 8.98
N ARG A 527 26.33 -3.12 8.84
CA ARG A 527 27.07 -3.37 7.60
C ARG A 527 26.16 -3.77 6.44
N GLN A 528 25.26 -4.74 6.66
CA GLN A 528 24.25 -5.11 5.66
C GLN A 528 23.34 -3.92 5.34
N LYS A 529 22.99 -3.10 6.34
CA LYS A 529 22.16 -1.90 6.12
C LYS A 529 22.87 -0.86 5.24
N THR A 530 24.17 -0.66 5.42
CA THR A 530 24.97 0.22 4.55
C THR A 530 24.98 -0.30 3.10
N ALA A 531 25.23 -1.59 2.88
CA ALA A 531 25.15 -2.17 1.53
C ALA A 531 23.75 -2.06 0.91
N GLN A 532 22.70 -2.30 1.70
CA GLN A 532 21.32 -2.11 1.27
C GLN A 532 21.08 -0.68 0.75
N ILE A 533 21.54 0.34 1.48
CA ILE A 533 21.41 1.74 1.06
C ILE A 533 22.16 1.99 -0.25
N ILE A 534 23.41 1.52 -0.36
CA ILE A 534 24.21 1.68 -1.58
C ILE A 534 23.49 1.07 -2.80
N ILE A 535 22.99 -0.15 -2.67
CA ILE A 535 22.25 -0.82 -3.75
C ILE A 535 20.95 -0.08 -4.08
N MET A 536 20.19 0.34 -3.07
CA MET A 536 18.93 1.06 -3.27
C MET A 536 19.13 2.43 -3.93
N THR A 537 20.25 3.12 -3.65
CA THR A 537 20.53 4.43 -4.23
C THR A 537 21.09 4.34 -5.66
N PHE A 538 21.99 3.39 -5.92
CA PHE A 538 22.74 3.39 -7.18
C PHE A 538 22.31 2.32 -8.17
N ILE A 539 21.83 1.16 -7.71
CA ILE A 539 21.51 0.02 -8.57
C ILE A 539 20.02 -0.05 -8.88
N VAL A 540 19.17 0.11 -7.86
CA VAL A 540 17.70 -0.03 -8.02
C VAL A 540 17.12 0.99 -9.03
N PRO A 541 17.50 2.28 -9.05
CA PRO A 541 16.97 3.21 -10.05
C PRO A 541 17.31 2.82 -11.49
N ILE A 542 18.50 2.24 -11.71
CA ILE A 542 18.93 1.74 -13.03
C ILE A 542 18.07 0.53 -13.42
N ILE A 543 17.84 -0.39 -12.48
CA ILE A 543 16.95 -1.54 -12.70
C ILE A 543 15.54 -1.07 -13.05
N LEU A 544 14.97 -0.13 -12.29
CA LEU A 544 13.64 0.43 -12.53
C LEU A 544 13.54 1.13 -13.90
N ALA A 545 14.57 1.89 -14.29
CA ALA A 545 14.63 2.52 -15.60
C ALA A 545 14.62 1.48 -16.74
N LEU A 546 15.39 0.38 -16.61
CA LEU A 546 15.41 -0.69 -17.61
C LEU A 546 14.06 -1.43 -17.70
N PHE A 547 13.38 -1.67 -16.57
CA PHE A 547 12.02 -2.21 -16.57
C PHE A 547 11.00 -1.24 -17.21
N GLY A 548 11.16 0.06 -16.98
CA GLY A 548 10.35 1.11 -17.63
C GLY A 548 10.52 1.13 -19.15
N LEU A 549 11.77 1.07 -19.63
CA LEU A 549 12.05 0.90 -21.05
C LEU A 549 11.43 -0.39 -21.60
N GLY A 550 11.39 -1.46 -20.80
CA GLY A 550 10.77 -2.71 -21.19
C GLY A 550 9.29 -2.58 -21.52
N LYS A 551 8.54 -1.78 -20.76
CA LYS A 551 7.12 -1.50 -21.03
C LYS A 551 6.91 -0.73 -22.34
N ILE A 552 7.85 0.17 -22.69
CA ILE A 552 7.77 1.01 -23.89
C ILE A 552 8.13 0.22 -25.15
N PHE A 553 9.11 -0.69 -25.03
CA PHE A 553 9.71 -1.38 -26.18
C PHE A 553 9.32 -2.85 -26.33
N ALA A 554 8.49 -3.40 -25.44
CA ALA A 554 7.99 -4.77 -25.59
C ALA A 554 7.19 -4.92 -26.90
N ASP A 555 7.36 -6.05 -27.58
CA ASP A 555 6.64 -6.35 -28.82
C ASP A 555 5.16 -6.73 -28.56
N LYS A 556 4.42 -7.00 -29.64
CA LYS A 556 3.00 -7.41 -29.60
C LYS A 556 2.72 -8.70 -28.82
N ASN A 557 3.75 -9.45 -28.45
CA ASN A 557 3.66 -10.66 -27.63
C ASN A 557 4.17 -10.43 -26.19
N GLY A 558 4.54 -9.19 -25.85
CA GLY A 558 5.13 -8.83 -24.55
C GLY A 558 6.62 -9.12 -24.43
N LYS A 559 7.31 -9.49 -25.52
CA LYS A 559 8.73 -9.86 -25.50
C LYS A 559 9.62 -8.61 -25.59
N LEU A 560 10.66 -8.53 -24.76
CA LEU A 560 11.63 -7.43 -24.78
C LEU A 560 12.55 -7.50 -26.02
N PRO A 561 13.01 -6.36 -26.56
CA PRO A 561 14.07 -6.34 -27.57
C PRO A 561 15.37 -6.97 -27.03
N ASP A 562 16.10 -7.69 -27.88
CA ASP A 562 17.28 -8.45 -27.48
C ASP A 562 18.37 -7.58 -26.82
N TRP A 563 18.56 -6.34 -27.30
CA TRP A 563 19.54 -5.41 -26.72
C TRP A 563 19.18 -5.04 -25.27
N LEU A 564 17.90 -4.84 -24.97
CA LEU A 564 17.42 -4.46 -23.65
C LEU A 564 17.44 -5.65 -22.70
N ALA A 565 17.02 -6.82 -23.19
CA ALA A 565 17.14 -8.09 -22.45
C ALA A 565 18.61 -8.39 -22.10
N ASN A 566 19.55 -8.17 -23.03
CA ASN A 566 20.98 -8.34 -22.80
C ASN A 566 21.54 -7.31 -21.80
N ALA A 567 21.08 -6.05 -21.86
CA ALA A 567 21.46 -5.00 -20.91
C ALA A 567 21.03 -5.35 -19.48
N MET A 568 19.76 -5.74 -19.29
CA MET A 568 19.23 -6.19 -18.00
C MET A 568 20.04 -7.39 -17.46
N ARG A 569 20.27 -8.41 -18.29
CA ARG A 569 21.04 -9.59 -17.91
C ARG A 569 22.47 -9.24 -17.48
N THR A 570 23.12 -8.34 -18.21
CA THR A 570 24.49 -7.89 -17.91
C THR A 570 24.55 -7.14 -16.58
N LEU A 571 23.57 -6.28 -16.31
CA LEU A 571 23.47 -5.56 -15.03
C LEU A 571 23.30 -6.53 -13.85
N PHE A 572 22.35 -7.46 -13.92
CA PHE A 572 22.14 -8.42 -12.85
C PHE A 572 23.39 -9.29 -12.62
N ARG A 573 24.07 -9.74 -13.68
CA ARG A 573 25.35 -10.47 -13.53
C ARG A 573 26.40 -9.62 -12.83
N PHE A 574 26.54 -8.36 -13.23
CA PHE A 574 27.49 -7.44 -12.60
C PHE A 574 27.20 -7.25 -11.11
N VAL A 575 25.93 -7.06 -10.72
CA VAL A 575 25.53 -6.92 -9.31
C VAL A 575 25.93 -8.15 -8.50
N TRP A 576 25.65 -9.35 -9.00
CA TRP A 576 25.98 -10.58 -8.28
C TRP A 576 27.49 -10.86 -8.24
N VAL A 577 28.24 -10.54 -9.31
CA VAL A 577 29.71 -10.63 -9.29
C VAL A 577 30.33 -9.63 -8.30
N ALA A 578 29.83 -8.39 -8.27
CA ALA A 578 30.26 -7.39 -7.30
C ALA A 578 29.92 -7.81 -5.86
N TYR A 579 28.75 -8.44 -5.68
CA TYR A 579 28.36 -9.00 -4.41
C TYR A 579 29.32 -10.09 -3.93
N ASP A 580 29.57 -11.11 -4.76
CA ASP A 580 30.42 -12.25 -4.39
C ASP A 580 31.88 -11.88 -4.18
N ARG A 581 32.41 -10.91 -4.93
CA ARG A 581 33.83 -10.52 -4.86
C ARG A 581 34.12 -9.44 -3.81
N ILE A 582 33.13 -8.65 -3.42
CA ILE A 582 33.36 -7.43 -2.63
C ILE A 582 32.31 -7.27 -1.54
N LEU A 583 31.01 -7.22 -1.91
CA LEU A 583 30.00 -6.76 -0.96
C LEU A 583 29.81 -7.75 0.18
N LYS A 584 29.75 -9.05 -0.11
CA LYS A 584 29.56 -10.09 0.90
C LYS A 584 30.64 -10.03 1.99
N ASP A 585 31.90 -9.93 1.58
CA ASP A 585 33.05 -9.89 2.51
C ASP A 585 33.09 -8.60 3.33
N LYS A 586 32.78 -7.45 2.71
CA LYS A 586 32.85 -6.14 3.39
C LYS A 586 31.63 -5.85 4.26
N PHE A 587 30.45 -6.19 3.76
CA PHE A 587 29.17 -5.77 4.32
C PHE A 587 28.35 -6.90 4.97
N GLY A 588 28.83 -8.14 4.90
CA GLY A 588 28.13 -9.32 5.41
C GLY A 588 27.21 -9.94 4.36
N ASP A 589 26.59 -11.06 4.72
CA ASP A 589 25.72 -11.84 3.84
C ASP A 589 24.48 -11.04 3.41
N GLY A 590 24.28 -10.86 2.11
CA GLY A 590 23.12 -10.18 1.53
C GLY A 590 22.05 -11.14 1.00
N GLU A 591 22.29 -12.45 1.13
CA GLU A 591 21.37 -13.52 0.74
C GLU A 591 20.63 -14.10 1.95
N ARG A 592 21.18 -13.94 3.16
CA ARG A 592 20.66 -14.55 4.37
C ARG A 592 20.77 -13.65 5.60
N THR A 593 19.80 -13.80 6.49
CA THR A 593 19.77 -13.16 7.81
C THR A 593 20.95 -13.62 8.65
N ILE A 594 21.75 -12.69 9.18
CA ILE A 594 22.88 -13.01 10.06
C ILE A 594 22.39 -13.05 11.50
N GLU A 595 22.63 -14.15 12.21
CA GLU A 595 22.26 -14.31 13.62
C GLU A 595 23.20 -13.51 14.53
N ARG A 596 22.64 -12.75 15.47
CA ARG A 596 23.44 -12.03 16.48
C ARG A 596 24.01 -13.04 17.46
N LYS A 597 25.34 -13.15 17.56
CA LYS A 597 26.00 -13.94 18.61
C LYS A 597 25.50 -13.48 19.98
N GLY A 598 24.77 -14.34 20.69
CA GLY A 598 24.33 -14.11 22.07
C GLY A 598 22.84 -14.27 22.37
N ILE A 599 22.00 -14.63 21.40
CA ILE A 599 20.63 -15.09 21.68
C ILE A 599 20.49 -16.44 20.98
N ASP A 600 20.70 -17.52 21.74
CA ASP A 600 20.20 -18.83 21.35
C ASP A 600 18.68 -18.71 21.32
N ILE A 601 18.12 -18.52 20.13
CA ILE A 601 16.70 -18.75 19.91
C ILE A 601 16.58 -20.26 19.99
N GLU A 602 16.06 -20.76 21.13
CA GLU A 602 15.69 -22.17 21.25
C GLU A 602 14.87 -22.57 20.02
N GLU A 603 15.40 -23.50 19.23
CA GLU A 603 14.66 -24.20 18.18
C GLU A 603 13.43 -24.83 18.83
N VAL A 604 12.28 -24.14 18.74
CA VAL A 604 11.00 -24.75 19.07
C VAL A 604 10.76 -25.83 18.02
N ASP A 605 11.01 -27.05 18.45
CA ASP A 605 10.88 -28.35 17.81
C ASP A 605 9.51 -28.53 17.12
N LEU A 606 9.36 -27.94 15.93
CA LEU A 606 8.28 -28.22 14.97
C LEU A 606 8.53 -29.54 14.21
N ASP A 607 9.68 -30.18 14.41
CA ASP A 607 10.07 -31.41 13.72
C ASP A 607 9.25 -32.63 14.19
N LYS A 608 8.72 -32.62 15.44
CA LYS A 608 7.89 -33.72 15.96
C LYS A 608 6.52 -33.88 15.28
N ARG A 609 5.98 -32.86 14.61
CA ARG A 609 4.62 -32.95 14.03
C ARG A 609 4.58 -33.58 12.63
N TRP A 610 5.70 -33.70 11.94
CA TRP A 610 5.74 -34.18 10.55
C TRP A 610 6.30 -35.61 10.39
N ASP A 611 7.04 -36.12 11.38
CA ASP A 611 7.64 -37.46 11.32
C ASP A 611 6.78 -38.61 11.90
N GLU A 612 5.62 -38.32 12.49
CA GLU A 612 4.69 -39.37 12.97
C GLU A 612 3.64 -39.78 11.93
N LYS A 613 4.08 -40.15 10.72
CA LYS A 613 3.39 -41.17 9.90
C LYS A 613 4.40 -42.04 9.17
N LYS A 614 5.35 -42.62 9.92
CA LYS A 614 5.89 -43.92 9.53
C LYS A 614 4.79 -44.96 9.71
N VAL A 615 4.21 -45.33 8.57
CA VAL A 615 3.49 -46.58 8.35
C VAL A 615 4.26 -47.71 9.04
N SER A 616 3.74 -48.20 10.15
CA SER A 616 4.05 -49.55 10.61
C SER A 616 3.22 -50.50 9.75
N LEU A 617 3.86 -51.05 8.72
CA LEU A 617 3.46 -52.31 8.11
C LEU A 617 3.44 -53.38 9.20
N LEU A 618 2.24 -53.84 9.57
CA LEU A 618 1.90 -55.22 9.90
C LEU A 618 0.39 -55.40 9.72
#